data_AF-A0A4Q3WE19-F1
#
_entry.id   AF-A0A4Q3WE19-F1
#
_cell.length_a   1.000
_cell.length_b   1.000
_cell.length_c   1.000
_cell.angle_alpha   90.00
_cell.angle_beta   90.00
_cell.angle_gamma   90.00
#
_symmetry.space_group_name_H-M   'P 1'
#
loop_
_entity.id
_entity.type
_entity.pdbx_description
1 polymer ?
#
loop_
_entity_poly.entity_id
_entity_poly.type
_entity_poly.pdbx_seq_one_letter_code
_entity_poly.pdbx_strand_id
1 'polypeptide(L)'
;MAIWESGRESGLLDDIIAGRKTIEGRLNRDKFARYQPGDRVWLRRDYRDDAGILQNGEQKQAIVEVIAIRKYASSLEMVTAEGYERVMPDASSPADAAAGYDKYYSSEDQAKYGVLAIEFAVIRRNRWDDSYDADFDYKQMKDSVVEEYVKLATVAPQMRALDIGCGTGRLTRQLKSTGCIVTGIDPSQRAIAKAVSQDPEIDYRVGGIETVEGEVFHVITCKLVYAFIEEKVEFLNRVHASLAGGGVFILITPT
;
A
#
# COMPACT_ATOMS: atom_id res chain seq x y z
N MET A 1 -7.00 3.42 17.29
CA MET A 1 -6.21 3.98 16.18
C MET A 1 -6.42 5.48 16.12
N ALA A 2 -5.41 6.24 16.52
CA ALA A 2 -5.34 7.69 16.33
C ALA A 2 -4.68 8.03 14.98
N ILE A 3 -4.95 9.24 14.48
CA ILE A 3 -4.30 9.81 13.31
C ILE A 3 -3.50 11.03 13.75
N TRP A 4 -2.22 11.05 13.42
CA TRP A 4 -1.25 12.08 13.77
C TRP A 4 -0.71 12.78 12.53
N GLU A 5 -0.02 13.90 12.74
CA GLU A 5 0.75 14.59 11.70
C GLU A 5 2.18 14.85 12.18
N SER A 6 3.16 14.66 11.29
CA SER A 6 4.57 14.96 11.57
C SER A 6 5.32 15.36 10.30
N GLY A 7 6.26 16.30 10.42
CA GLY A 7 7.13 16.70 9.31
C GLY A 7 8.38 15.84 9.17
N ARG A 8 8.89 15.70 7.94
CA ARG A 8 10.16 15.05 7.60
C ARG A 8 10.88 15.88 6.55
N GLU A 9 12.20 16.06 6.73
CA GLU A 9 13.04 16.66 5.70
C GLU A 9 12.91 15.87 4.39
N SER A 10 12.93 16.57 3.26
CA SER A 10 12.55 16.02 1.95
C SER A 10 13.28 14.72 1.58
N GLY A 11 14.61 14.66 1.77
CA GLY A 11 15.38 13.44 1.50
C GLY A 11 14.94 12.24 2.37
N LEU A 12 14.74 12.47 3.67
CA LEU A 12 14.26 11.42 4.58
C LEU A 12 12.83 10.97 4.24
N LEU A 13 11.98 11.86 3.73
CA LEU A 13 10.65 11.49 3.26
C LEU A 13 10.74 10.61 2.01
N ASP A 14 11.65 10.90 1.09
CA ASP A 14 11.86 10.08 -0.11
C ASP A 14 12.38 8.67 0.27
N ASP A 15 13.28 8.57 1.26
CA ASP A 15 13.72 7.29 1.81
C ASP A 15 12.58 6.49 2.46
N ILE A 16 11.68 7.17 3.16
CA ILE A 16 10.49 6.54 3.75
C ILE A 16 9.61 5.97 2.64
N ILE A 17 9.26 6.78 1.64
CA ILE A 17 8.40 6.38 0.51
C ILE A 17 9.02 5.21 -0.27
N ALA A 18 10.33 5.23 -0.47
CA ALA A 18 11.08 4.15 -1.12
C ALA A 18 11.25 2.89 -0.25
N GLY A 19 10.89 2.94 1.05
CA GLY A 19 11.03 1.84 1.99
C GLY A 19 12.45 1.60 2.51
N ARG A 20 13.38 2.53 2.26
CA ARG A 20 14.76 2.47 2.80
C ARG A 20 14.79 2.82 4.28
N LYS A 21 14.04 3.86 4.68
CA LYS A 21 13.89 4.27 6.08
C LYS A 21 12.59 3.72 6.65
N THR A 22 12.70 2.86 7.66
CA THR A 22 11.55 2.15 8.28
C THR A 22 11.41 2.43 9.77
N ILE A 23 12.37 3.16 10.36
CA ILE A 23 12.38 3.49 11.78
C ILE A 23 12.63 4.99 11.94
N GLU A 24 11.85 5.61 12.83
CA GLU A 24 12.03 6.99 13.24
C GLU A 24 12.49 7.05 14.70
N GLY A 25 13.67 7.65 14.93
CA GLY A 25 14.12 8.02 16.26
C GLY A 25 13.43 9.29 16.75
N ARG A 26 12.83 9.27 17.95
CA ARG A 26 12.31 10.48 18.63
C ARG A 26 12.56 10.41 20.12
N LEU A 27 12.75 11.54 20.78
CA LEU A 27 12.67 11.57 22.24
C LEU A 27 11.28 11.13 22.70
N ASN A 28 11.24 10.36 23.79
CA ASN A 28 9.99 9.92 24.41
C ASN A 28 9.34 11.06 25.20
N ARG A 29 8.82 12.06 24.47
CA ARG A 29 8.08 13.20 25.02
C ARG A 29 6.98 13.69 24.07
N ASP A 30 6.15 14.60 24.56
CA ASP A 30 5.11 15.29 23.81
C ASP A 30 4.13 14.35 23.08
N LYS A 31 3.92 14.57 21.77
CA LYS A 31 3.04 13.72 20.96
C LYS A 31 3.63 12.34 20.71
N PHE A 32 4.96 12.20 20.63
CA PHE A 32 5.60 10.93 20.29
C PHE A 32 5.47 9.90 21.42
N ALA A 33 5.48 10.35 22.68
CA ALA A 33 5.21 9.51 23.85
C ALA A 33 3.78 8.93 23.89
N ARG A 34 2.88 9.44 23.04
CA ARG A 34 1.46 9.01 22.98
C ARG A 34 1.17 8.09 21.79
N TYR A 35 2.14 7.85 20.90
CA TYR A 35 1.95 6.95 19.77
C TYR A 35 1.74 5.51 20.28
N GLN A 36 0.90 4.77 19.56
CA GLN A 36 0.69 3.34 19.79
C GLN A 36 0.82 2.55 18.49
N PRO A 37 1.22 1.26 18.54
CA PRO A 37 1.07 0.36 17.39
C PRO A 37 -0.37 0.40 16.83
N GLY A 38 -0.46 0.45 15.50
CA GLY A 38 -1.70 0.63 14.75
C GLY A 38 -2.13 2.08 14.54
N ASP A 39 -1.47 3.07 15.17
CA ASP A 39 -1.71 4.49 14.85
C ASP A 39 -1.20 4.84 13.44
N ARG A 40 -1.80 5.87 12.84
CA ARG A 40 -1.40 6.37 11.53
C ARG A 40 -0.81 7.76 11.63
N VAL A 41 0.20 8.06 10.81
CA VAL A 41 0.87 9.36 10.80
C VAL A 41 0.93 9.89 9.37
N TRP A 42 0.28 11.03 9.13
CA TRP A 42 0.49 11.80 7.91
C TRP A 42 1.84 12.52 7.98
N LEU A 43 2.64 12.34 6.93
CA LEU A 43 3.95 12.95 6.77
C LEU A 43 3.84 14.20 5.91
N ARG A 44 4.35 15.31 6.44
CA ARG A 44 4.53 16.58 5.73
C ARG A 44 5.97 16.64 5.19
N ARG A 45 6.13 17.15 3.96
CA ARG A 45 7.45 17.37 3.34
C ARG A 45 8.02 18.69 3.81
N ASP A 46 8.99 18.63 4.70
CA ASP A 46 9.73 19.80 5.17
C ASP A 46 10.97 20.02 4.30
N TYR A 47 11.40 21.27 4.20
CA TYR A 47 12.55 21.69 3.41
C TYR A 47 13.37 22.72 4.18
N ARG A 48 14.64 22.88 3.82
CA ARG A 48 15.48 23.97 4.33
C ARG A 48 15.46 25.10 3.32
N ASP A 49 15.25 26.32 3.80
CA ASP A 49 15.38 27.53 2.97
C ASP A 49 16.86 27.87 2.67
N ASP A 50 17.09 28.94 1.93
CA ASP A 50 18.44 29.40 1.56
C ASP A 50 19.32 29.73 2.78
N ALA A 51 18.72 29.98 3.94
CA ALA A 51 19.42 30.20 5.21
C ALA A 51 19.67 28.90 6.01
N GLY A 52 19.25 27.75 5.47
CA GLY A 52 19.37 26.44 6.11
C GLY A 52 18.34 26.19 7.21
N ILE A 53 17.35 27.07 7.38
CA ILE A 53 16.32 26.97 8.41
C ILE A 53 15.24 26.00 7.94
N LEU A 54 14.85 25.07 8.81
CA LEU A 54 13.82 24.09 8.51
C LEU A 54 12.44 24.76 8.46
N GLN A 55 11.76 24.64 7.32
CA GLN A 55 10.44 25.16 7.07
C GLN A 55 9.42 24.03 6.89
N ASN A 56 8.19 24.28 7.34
CA ASN A 56 7.06 23.40 7.05
C ASN A 56 6.71 23.53 5.56
N GLY A 57 6.70 22.42 4.82
CA GLY A 57 6.27 22.41 3.42
C GLY A 57 4.93 21.71 3.20
N GLU A 58 4.84 20.97 2.10
CA GLU A 58 3.59 20.39 1.62
C GLU A 58 3.04 19.32 2.57
N GLN A 59 1.75 19.44 2.91
CA GLN A 59 1.07 18.53 3.83
C GLN A 59 0.74 17.19 3.17
N LYS A 60 0.58 16.15 4.00
CA LYS A 60 -0.01 14.84 3.64
C LYS A 60 0.59 14.16 2.41
N GLN A 61 1.92 14.17 2.34
CA GLN A 61 2.70 13.64 1.20
C GLN A 61 2.87 12.12 1.27
N ALA A 62 2.83 11.55 2.47
CA ALA A 62 2.76 10.11 2.70
C ALA A 62 1.98 9.83 3.98
N ILE A 63 1.46 8.61 4.12
CA ILE A 63 0.90 8.11 5.37
C ILE A 63 1.63 6.84 5.77
N VAL A 64 1.94 6.71 7.05
CA VAL A 64 2.56 5.52 7.62
C VAL A 64 1.72 4.95 8.74
N GLU A 65 1.78 3.64 8.95
CA GLU A 65 1.22 2.95 10.11
C GLU A 65 2.35 2.61 11.07
N VAL A 66 2.16 2.90 12.36
CA VAL A 66 3.10 2.53 13.42
C VAL A 66 2.98 1.03 13.67
N ILE A 67 4.05 0.29 13.44
CA ILE A 67 4.08 -1.17 13.59
C ILE A 67 4.50 -1.56 15.00
N ALA A 68 5.54 -0.91 15.51
CA ALA A 68 6.08 -1.19 16.83
C ALA A 68 6.81 0.03 17.40
N ILE A 69 6.91 0.10 18.73
CA ILE A 69 7.64 1.16 19.43
C ILE A 69 8.54 0.49 20.46
N ARG A 70 9.83 0.82 20.43
CA ARG A 70 10.84 0.35 21.38
C ARG A 70 11.54 1.55 22.00
N LYS A 71 12.01 1.40 23.25
CA LYS A 71 12.65 2.48 24.00
C LYS A 71 14.08 2.11 24.36
N TYR A 72 14.99 3.06 24.18
CA TYR A 72 16.43 2.96 24.42
C TYR A 72 16.91 4.09 25.32
N ALA A 73 18.08 3.93 25.94
CA ALA A 73 18.68 4.95 26.78
C ALA A 73 19.31 6.09 25.97
N SER A 74 19.78 5.81 24.75
CA SER A 74 20.43 6.79 23.87
C SER A 74 20.17 6.53 22.39
N SER A 75 20.44 7.55 21.57
CA SER A 75 20.39 7.48 20.11
C SER A 75 21.37 6.43 19.58
N LEU A 76 22.59 6.37 20.14
CA LEU A 76 23.62 5.40 19.75
C LEU A 76 23.19 3.96 20.00
N GLU A 77 22.60 3.68 21.17
CA GLU A 77 22.07 2.36 21.48
C GLU A 77 20.96 1.96 20.50
N MET A 78 20.03 2.89 20.23
CA MET A 78 18.91 2.68 19.31
C MET A 78 19.38 2.38 17.88
N VAL A 79 20.24 3.22 17.28
CA VAL A 79 20.71 3.00 15.90
C VAL A 79 21.57 1.74 15.77
N THR A 80 22.28 1.34 16.83
CA THR A 80 23.05 0.10 16.84
C THR A 80 22.12 -1.11 16.87
N ALA A 81 21.11 -1.10 17.74
CA ALA A 81 20.19 -2.22 17.91
C ALA A 81 19.22 -2.41 16.74
N GLU A 82 18.77 -1.31 16.13
CA GLU A 82 17.76 -1.31 15.06
C GLU A 82 18.36 -1.49 13.65
N GLY A 83 19.68 -1.33 13.51
CA GLY A 83 20.36 -1.17 12.23
C GLY A 83 20.28 0.28 11.75
N TYR A 84 21.42 0.97 11.74
CA TYR A 84 21.46 2.42 11.53
C TYR A 84 20.95 2.81 10.13
N GLU A 85 21.09 1.93 9.13
CA GLU A 85 20.63 2.13 7.77
C GLU A 85 19.11 2.28 7.69
N ARG A 86 18.37 1.57 8.57
CA ARG A 86 16.90 1.67 8.66
C ARG A 86 16.42 2.96 9.31
N VAL A 87 17.29 3.60 10.08
CA VAL A 87 17.02 4.81 10.86
C VAL A 87 17.49 6.07 10.11
N MET A 88 18.67 6.03 9.51
CA MET A 88 19.31 7.14 8.80
C MET A 88 20.11 6.57 7.61
N PRO A 89 19.47 6.36 6.45
CA PRO A 89 20.09 5.70 5.29
C PRO A 89 21.36 6.37 4.76
N ASP A 90 21.46 7.70 4.88
CA ASP A 90 22.62 8.48 4.42
C ASP A 90 23.81 8.43 5.39
N ALA A 91 23.65 7.86 6.58
CA ALA A 91 24.75 7.74 7.53
C ALA A 91 25.75 6.67 7.09
N SER A 92 27.01 6.86 7.49
CA SER A 92 28.11 5.93 7.16
C SER A 92 28.38 4.89 8.25
N SER A 93 27.86 5.09 9.46
CA SER A 93 28.05 4.21 10.62
C SER A 93 27.01 4.49 11.72
N PRO A 94 26.88 3.62 12.74
CA PRO A 94 26.04 3.90 13.90
C PRO A 94 26.42 5.19 14.64
N ALA A 95 27.72 5.50 14.75
CA ALA A 95 28.19 6.72 15.41
C ALA A 95 27.79 7.98 14.63
N ASP A 96 27.89 7.93 13.30
CA ASP A 96 27.47 9.02 12.40
C ASP A 96 25.95 9.24 12.47
N ALA A 97 25.17 8.15 12.45
CA ALA A 97 23.72 8.22 12.63
C ALA A 97 23.31 8.82 13.99
N ALA A 98 23.97 8.41 15.07
CA ALA A 98 23.74 8.95 16.41
C ALA A 98 24.07 10.46 16.50
N ALA A 99 25.19 10.89 15.89
CA ALA A 99 25.57 12.29 15.84
C ALA A 99 24.53 13.17 15.11
N GLY A 100 23.78 12.60 14.16
CA GLY A 100 22.64 13.26 13.52
C GLY A 100 21.52 13.62 14.51
N TYR A 101 21.28 12.80 15.54
CA TYR A 101 20.32 13.07 16.60
C TYR A 101 20.83 14.08 17.63
N ASP A 102 22.13 14.05 17.92
CA ASP A 102 22.74 14.91 18.94
C ASP A 102 22.68 16.40 18.55
N LYS A 103 22.51 16.71 17.26
CA LYS A 103 22.20 18.06 16.76
C LYS A 103 20.88 18.62 17.30
N TYR A 104 19.95 17.75 17.66
CA TYR A 104 18.60 18.10 18.08
C TYR A 104 18.32 17.73 19.55
N TYR A 105 18.97 16.71 20.08
CA TYR A 105 18.70 16.13 21.40
C TYR A 105 19.98 16.05 22.22
N SER A 106 20.08 16.84 23.29
CA SER A 106 21.22 16.77 24.20
C SER A 106 21.28 15.42 24.93
N SER A 107 22.46 15.01 25.39
CA SER A 107 22.61 13.79 26.18
C SER A 107 21.79 13.82 27.48
N GLU A 108 21.59 15.00 28.07
CA GLU A 108 20.71 15.19 29.24
C GLU A 108 19.24 14.92 28.89
N ASP A 109 18.76 15.43 27.75
CA ASP A 109 17.41 15.18 27.27
C ASP A 109 17.22 13.69 26.93
N GLN A 110 18.20 13.05 26.29
CA GLN A 110 18.17 11.62 26.02
C GLN A 110 18.10 10.80 27.31
N ALA A 111 18.91 11.13 28.32
CA ALA A 111 18.87 10.45 29.62
C ALA A 111 17.54 10.67 30.36
N LYS A 112 16.98 11.88 30.28
CA LYS A 112 15.72 12.25 30.95
C LYS A 112 14.50 11.57 30.36
N TYR A 113 14.39 11.56 29.04
CA TYR A 113 13.18 11.07 28.35
C TYR A 113 13.35 9.63 27.84
N GLY A 114 14.55 9.27 27.43
CA GLY A 114 14.85 8.11 26.60
C GLY A 114 14.53 8.37 25.12
N VAL A 115 15.02 7.48 24.27
CA VAL A 115 14.85 7.55 22.81
C VAL A 115 13.93 6.43 22.34
N LEU A 116 12.90 6.78 21.58
CA LEU A 116 12.00 5.84 20.93
C LEU A 116 12.52 5.47 19.55
N ALA A 117 12.54 4.19 19.23
CA ALA A 117 12.52 3.69 17.86
C ALA A 117 11.05 3.43 17.49
N ILE A 118 10.51 4.26 16.60
CA ILE A 118 9.15 4.11 16.08
C ILE A 118 9.28 3.43 14.73
N GLU A 119 8.99 2.13 14.69
CA GLU A 119 8.95 1.35 13.47
C GLU A 119 7.62 1.58 12.76
N PHE A 120 7.67 1.78 11.44
CA PHE A 120 6.49 2.05 10.65
C PHE A 120 6.56 1.38 9.28
N ALA A 121 5.38 1.19 8.70
CA ALA A 121 5.22 0.80 7.31
C ALA A 121 4.52 1.93 6.55
N VAL A 122 5.01 2.26 5.34
CA VAL A 122 4.29 3.18 4.47
C VAL A 122 2.97 2.53 4.05
N ILE A 123 1.87 3.20 4.35
CA ILE A 123 0.59 2.88 3.75
C ILE A 123 0.68 3.39 2.31
N ARG A 124 0.96 2.47 1.39
CA ARG A 124 0.93 2.77 -0.04
C ARG A 124 -0.51 3.04 -0.41
N ARG A 125 -0.86 4.33 -0.47
CA ARG A 125 -2.13 4.78 -1.01
C ARG A 125 -2.17 4.33 -2.45
N ASN A 126 -3.11 3.46 -2.78
CA ASN A 126 -3.22 3.07 -4.17
C ASN A 126 -3.71 4.29 -4.96
N ARG A 127 -3.03 4.63 -6.06
CA ARG A 127 -3.49 5.71 -6.96
C ARG A 127 -4.95 5.55 -7.40
N TRP A 128 -5.47 4.32 -7.38
CA TRP A 128 -6.86 4.01 -7.69
C TRP A 128 -7.82 4.30 -6.53
N ASP A 129 -7.38 4.33 -5.27
CA ASP A 129 -8.27 4.62 -4.13
C ASP A 129 -8.96 5.98 -4.26
N ASP A 130 -8.22 7.00 -4.69
CA ASP A 130 -8.78 8.34 -4.92
C ASP A 130 -9.75 8.36 -6.12
N SER A 131 -9.61 7.42 -7.05
CA SER A 131 -10.56 7.25 -8.16
C SER A 131 -11.87 6.62 -7.70
N TYR A 132 -11.92 5.98 -6.52
CA TYR A 132 -13.14 5.39 -5.97
C TYR A 132 -13.72 6.21 -4.80
N ASP A 133 -13.46 7.52 -4.75
CA ASP A 133 -14.22 8.44 -3.89
C ASP A 133 -15.72 8.49 -4.29
N ALA A 134 -16.54 9.22 -3.53
CA ALA A 134 -17.97 8.96 -3.36
C ALA A 134 -18.80 8.83 -4.66
N ASP A 135 -18.42 9.50 -5.75
CA ASP A 135 -19.27 9.61 -6.95
C ASP A 135 -18.60 9.14 -8.26
N PHE A 136 -17.37 8.61 -8.20
CA PHE A 136 -16.68 8.09 -9.39
C PHE A 136 -16.65 6.56 -9.38
N ASP A 137 -17.18 5.98 -10.45
CA ASP A 137 -17.00 4.58 -10.80
C ASP A 137 -16.43 4.55 -12.22
N TYR A 138 -15.44 3.71 -12.44
CA TYR A 138 -14.84 3.58 -13.77
C TYR A 138 -15.91 3.20 -14.78
N LYS A 139 -15.79 3.74 -16.01
CA LYS A 139 -16.77 3.59 -17.08
C LYS A 139 -17.28 2.16 -17.15
N GLN A 140 -18.53 2.00 -16.72
CA GLN A 140 -19.16 0.70 -16.71
C GLN A 140 -19.43 0.25 -18.15
N MET A 141 -19.19 -1.03 -18.41
CA MET A 141 -19.63 -1.62 -19.66
C MET A 141 -21.15 -1.70 -19.67
N LYS A 142 -21.74 -1.56 -20.87
CA LYS A 142 -23.15 -1.89 -21.06
C LYS A 142 -23.35 -3.36 -20.72
N ASP A 143 -24.49 -3.72 -20.15
CA ASP A 143 -24.76 -5.11 -19.78
C ASP A 143 -24.65 -6.07 -20.96
N SER A 144 -25.05 -5.62 -22.16
CA SER A 144 -24.89 -6.39 -23.41
C SER A 144 -23.44 -6.79 -23.69
N VAL A 145 -22.49 -5.91 -23.37
CA VAL A 145 -21.06 -6.17 -23.54
C VAL A 145 -20.58 -7.18 -22.50
N VAL A 146 -21.05 -7.06 -21.25
CA VAL A 146 -20.72 -8.04 -20.20
C VAL A 146 -21.30 -9.43 -20.52
N GLU A 147 -22.52 -9.50 -21.03
CA GLU A 147 -23.13 -10.76 -21.47
C GLU A 147 -22.33 -11.41 -22.61
N GLU A 148 -21.81 -10.61 -23.54
CA GLU A 148 -20.93 -11.10 -24.61
C GLU A 148 -19.59 -11.61 -24.05
N TYR A 149 -19.02 -10.93 -23.05
CA TYR A 149 -17.83 -11.40 -22.33
C TYR A 149 -18.04 -12.75 -21.65
N VAL A 150 -19.15 -12.88 -20.94
CA VAL A 150 -19.56 -14.12 -20.29
C VAL A 150 -19.70 -15.25 -21.32
N LYS A 151 -20.28 -14.97 -22.50
CA LYS A 151 -20.37 -15.95 -23.59
C LYS A 151 -19.01 -16.34 -24.16
N LEU A 152 -18.13 -15.37 -24.43
CA LEU A 152 -16.78 -15.61 -24.94
C LEU A 152 -15.92 -16.41 -23.97
N ALA A 153 -16.13 -16.23 -22.66
CA ALA A 153 -15.45 -16.96 -21.61
C ALA A 153 -15.82 -18.44 -21.53
N THR A 154 -16.84 -18.89 -22.27
CA THR A 154 -17.38 -20.26 -22.20
C THR A 154 -17.70 -20.69 -20.76
N VAL A 155 -18.11 -19.74 -19.91
CA VAL A 155 -18.35 -20.03 -18.49
C VAL A 155 -19.43 -21.10 -18.33
N ALA A 156 -19.22 -21.96 -17.36
CA ALA A 156 -20.17 -22.95 -16.91
C ALA A 156 -20.31 -22.90 -15.39
N PRO A 157 -21.45 -23.34 -14.83
CA PRO A 157 -21.61 -23.47 -13.39
C PRO A 157 -20.45 -24.25 -12.75
N GLN A 158 -20.06 -23.87 -11.54
CA GLN A 158 -18.95 -24.43 -10.76
C GLN A 158 -17.54 -24.16 -11.32
N MET A 159 -17.40 -23.45 -12.45
CA MET A 159 -16.09 -22.97 -12.88
C MET A 159 -15.56 -21.91 -11.91
N ARG A 160 -14.29 -22.05 -11.51
CA ARG A 160 -13.53 -20.98 -10.84
C ARG A 160 -13.21 -19.85 -11.80
N ALA A 161 -13.61 -18.63 -11.48
CA ALA A 161 -13.33 -17.42 -12.26
C ALA A 161 -12.58 -16.38 -11.42
N LEU A 162 -11.62 -15.69 -12.04
CA LEU A 162 -10.89 -14.57 -11.46
C LEU A 162 -11.20 -13.29 -12.23
N ASP A 163 -11.56 -12.22 -11.51
CA ASP A 163 -11.73 -10.87 -12.08
C ASP A 163 -10.61 -9.93 -11.59
N ILE A 164 -9.64 -9.65 -12.47
CA ILE A 164 -8.46 -8.82 -12.20
C ILE A 164 -8.82 -7.34 -12.40
N GLY A 165 -8.63 -6.55 -11.34
CA GLY A 165 -9.07 -5.15 -11.25
C GLY A 165 -10.60 -5.07 -11.26
N CYS A 166 -11.22 -5.81 -10.34
CA CYS A 166 -12.68 -5.96 -10.27
C CYS A 166 -13.40 -4.64 -9.95
N GLY A 167 -12.70 -3.62 -9.46
CA GLY A 167 -13.28 -2.36 -9.03
C GLY A 167 -14.38 -2.58 -7.98
N THR A 168 -15.55 -1.98 -8.22
CA THR A 168 -16.75 -2.12 -7.37
C THR A 168 -17.50 -3.46 -7.57
N GLY A 169 -16.96 -4.39 -8.37
CA GLY A 169 -17.43 -5.77 -8.46
C GLY A 169 -18.58 -6.05 -9.43
N ARG A 170 -18.91 -5.13 -10.35
CA ARG A 170 -20.05 -5.32 -11.29
C ARG A 170 -19.89 -6.58 -12.16
N LEU A 171 -18.74 -6.71 -12.83
CA LEU A 171 -18.44 -7.87 -13.67
C LEU A 171 -18.33 -9.14 -12.81
N THR A 172 -17.71 -9.03 -11.64
CA THR A 172 -17.58 -10.12 -10.66
C THR A 172 -18.93 -10.71 -10.25
N ARG A 173 -19.93 -9.87 -9.95
CA ARG A 173 -21.30 -10.31 -9.66
C ARG A 173 -22.02 -10.91 -10.88
N GLN A 174 -21.76 -10.41 -12.07
CA GLN A 174 -22.29 -10.98 -13.32
C GLN A 174 -21.66 -12.34 -13.64
N LEU A 175 -20.38 -12.54 -13.33
CA LEU A 175 -19.75 -13.87 -13.40
C LEU A 175 -20.39 -14.81 -12.37
N LYS A 176 -20.62 -14.36 -11.13
CA LYS A 176 -21.27 -15.17 -10.09
C LYS A 176 -22.69 -15.60 -10.50
N SER A 177 -23.47 -14.74 -11.14
CA SER A 177 -24.84 -15.07 -11.56
C SER A 177 -24.91 -16.19 -12.62
N THR A 178 -23.78 -16.54 -13.25
CA THR A 178 -23.67 -17.69 -14.17
C THR A 178 -23.45 -19.02 -13.44
N GLY A 179 -23.30 -18.99 -12.11
CA GLY A 179 -22.98 -20.15 -11.28
C GLY A 179 -21.49 -20.41 -11.09
N CYS A 180 -20.62 -19.51 -11.54
CA CYS A 180 -19.18 -19.58 -11.27
C CYS A 180 -18.85 -19.33 -9.79
N ILE A 181 -17.74 -19.91 -9.33
CA ILE A 181 -17.10 -19.58 -8.06
C ILE A 181 -16.10 -18.45 -8.34
N VAL A 182 -16.41 -17.23 -7.91
CA VAL A 182 -15.68 -16.04 -8.37
C VAL A 182 -14.82 -15.45 -7.27
N THR A 183 -13.56 -15.16 -7.62
CA THR A 183 -12.66 -14.32 -6.84
C THR A 183 -12.47 -12.99 -7.56
N GLY A 184 -12.62 -11.87 -6.86
CA GLY A 184 -12.37 -10.53 -7.40
C GLY A 184 -11.14 -9.91 -6.73
N ILE A 185 -10.19 -9.42 -7.51
CA ILE A 185 -9.02 -8.72 -6.97
C ILE A 185 -8.95 -7.30 -7.49
N ASP A 186 -8.67 -6.35 -6.61
CA ASP A 186 -8.42 -4.97 -6.98
C ASP A 186 -7.43 -4.36 -5.99
N PRO A 187 -6.44 -3.59 -6.44
CA PRO A 187 -5.43 -3.08 -5.52
C PRO A 187 -5.97 -1.85 -4.74
N SER A 188 -7.17 -1.33 -5.06
CA SER A 188 -7.89 -0.32 -4.27
C SER A 188 -8.67 -0.96 -3.12
N GLN A 189 -8.27 -0.63 -1.89
CA GLN A 189 -9.02 -1.03 -0.70
C GLN A 189 -10.44 -0.45 -0.69
N ARG A 190 -10.62 0.76 -1.23
CA ARG A 190 -11.94 1.42 -1.30
C ARG A 190 -12.87 0.74 -2.30
N ALA A 191 -12.36 0.34 -3.47
CA ALA A 191 -13.12 -0.40 -4.46
C ALA A 191 -13.61 -1.73 -3.90
N ILE A 192 -12.72 -2.49 -3.26
CA ILE A 192 -13.03 -3.77 -2.60
C ILE A 192 -14.07 -3.57 -1.49
N ALA A 193 -13.95 -2.55 -0.64
CA ALA A 193 -14.94 -2.27 0.39
C ALA A 193 -16.34 -2.02 -0.19
N LYS A 194 -16.44 -1.27 -1.31
CA LYS A 194 -17.70 -1.07 -2.04
C LYS A 194 -18.20 -2.40 -2.64
N ALA A 195 -17.33 -3.20 -3.24
CA ALA A 195 -17.69 -4.48 -3.85
C ALA A 195 -18.25 -5.48 -2.82
N VAL A 196 -17.58 -5.62 -1.68
CA VAL A 196 -18.02 -6.44 -0.54
C VAL A 196 -19.37 -5.97 -0.01
N SER A 197 -19.59 -4.66 0.10
CA SER A 197 -20.88 -4.11 0.56
C SER A 197 -22.06 -4.45 -0.38
N GLN A 198 -21.77 -4.72 -1.65
CA GLN A 198 -22.77 -5.05 -2.67
C GLN A 198 -23.04 -6.56 -2.78
N ASP A 199 -22.04 -7.40 -2.53
CA ASP A 199 -22.19 -8.86 -2.48
C ASP A 199 -21.10 -9.49 -1.59
N PRO A 200 -21.36 -9.72 -0.30
CA PRO A 200 -20.36 -10.23 0.64
C PRO A 200 -20.05 -11.74 0.48
N GLU A 201 -20.77 -12.47 -0.38
CA GLU A 201 -20.52 -13.90 -0.59
C GLU A 201 -19.41 -14.17 -1.62
N ILE A 202 -19.02 -13.16 -2.40
CA ILE A 202 -17.88 -13.24 -3.33
C ILE A 202 -16.58 -13.06 -2.56
N ASP A 203 -15.56 -13.85 -2.91
CA ASP A 203 -14.20 -13.71 -2.38
C ASP A 203 -13.50 -12.50 -3.02
N TYR A 204 -13.64 -11.33 -2.39
CA TYR A 204 -12.96 -10.11 -2.79
C TYR A 204 -11.67 -9.90 -2.00
N ARG A 205 -10.56 -9.60 -2.70
CA ARG A 205 -9.25 -9.42 -2.07
C ARG A 205 -8.56 -8.14 -2.55
N VAL A 206 -7.91 -7.45 -1.62
CA VAL A 206 -7.10 -6.27 -1.95
C VAL A 206 -5.74 -6.74 -2.48
N GLY A 207 -5.38 -6.32 -3.69
CA GLY A 207 -4.06 -6.56 -4.29
C GLY A 207 -4.10 -6.81 -5.81
N GLY A 208 -2.94 -7.15 -6.37
CA GLY A 208 -2.76 -7.53 -7.76
C GLY A 208 -2.77 -9.05 -7.97
N ILE A 209 -2.29 -9.50 -9.14
CA ILE A 209 -2.29 -10.92 -9.53
C ILE A 209 -1.48 -11.81 -8.56
N GLU A 210 -0.51 -11.23 -7.85
CA GLU A 210 0.25 -11.90 -6.78
C GLU A 210 -0.63 -12.40 -5.62
N THR A 211 -1.80 -11.80 -5.39
CA THR A 211 -2.72 -12.18 -4.30
C THR A 211 -3.36 -13.56 -4.47
N VAL A 212 -3.27 -14.14 -5.67
CA VAL A 212 -3.83 -15.46 -6.01
C VAL A 212 -2.76 -16.44 -6.49
N GLU A 213 -1.50 -16.19 -6.14
CA GLU A 213 -0.39 -17.06 -6.51
C GLU A 213 -0.61 -18.49 -5.94
N GLY A 214 -0.43 -19.51 -6.80
CA GLY A 214 -0.72 -20.90 -6.47
C GLY A 214 -2.18 -21.33 -6.65
N GLU A 215 -3.09 -20.40 -6.95
CA GLU A 215 -4.47 -20.72 -7.31
C GLU A 215 -4.67 -20.83 -8.81
N VAL A 216 -5.66 -21.63 -9.21
CA VAL A 216 -5.94 -21.98 -10.60
C VAL A 216 -7.39 -21.67 -10.95
N PHE A 217 -7.61 -20.99 -12.07
CA PHE A 217 -8.91 -20.53 -12.56
C PHE A 217 -9.17 -21.00 -13.98
N HIS A 218 -10.43 -21.31 -14.29
CA HIS A 218 -10.85 -21.70 -15.63
C HIS A 218 -11.04 -20.47 -16.52
N VAL A 219 -11.44 -19.35 -15.92
CA VAL A 219 -11.66 -18.07 -16.60
C VAL A 219 -10.96 -16.97 -15.83
N ILE A 220 -10.16 -16.16 -16.51
CA ILE A 220 -9.55 -14.96 -15.95
C ILE A 220 -9.98 -13.77 -16.80
N THR A 221 -10.57 -12.74 -16.19
CA THR A 221 -10.92 -11.47 -16.84
C THR A 221 -9.98 -10.36 -16.39
N CYS A 222 -9.55 -9.50 -17.32
CA CYS A 222 -8.76 -8.30 -17.04
C CYS A 222 -9.31 -7.15 -17.89
N LYS A 223 -10.09 -6.27 -17.27
CA LYS A 223 -10.84 -5.21 -17.96
C LYS A 223 -10.27 -3.83 -17.67
N LEU A 224 -9.72 -3.19 -18.70
CA LEU A 224 -9.18 -1.82 -18.66
C LEU A 224 -8.07 -1.62 -17.62
N VAL A 225 -7.42 -2.70 -17.19
CA VAL A 225 -6.35 -2.69 -16.18
C VAL A 225 -4.97 -2.81 -16.83
N TYR A 226 -4.84 -3.63 -17.87
CA TYR A 226 -3.55 -3.97 -18.49
C TYR A 226 -2.74 -2.77 -18.99
N ALA A 227 -3.39 -1.71 -19.46
CA ALA A 227 -2.72 -0.48 -19.89
C ALA A 227 -1.89 0.17 -18.77
N PHE A 228 -2.25 -0.06 -17.51
CA PHE A 228 -1.60 0.49 -16.33
C PHE A 228 -0.63 -0.47 -15.65
N ILE A 229 -0.48 -1.69 -16.17
CA ILE A 229 0.53 -2.63 -15.71
C ILE A 229 1.88 -2.21 -16.28
N GLU A 230 2.85 -1.96 -15.40
CA GLU A 230 4.23 -1.61 -15.77
C GLU A 230 4.94 -2.85 -16.34
N GLU A 231 5.08 -3.89 -15.52
CA GLU A 231 5.75 -5.15 -15.85
C GLU A 231 4.83 -6.13 -16.61
N LYS A 232 4.49 -5.79 -17.86
CA LYS A 232 3.49 -6.52 -18.66
C LYS A 232 3.81 -8.01 -18.87
N VAL A 233 5.08 -8.33 -19.13
CA VAL A 233 5.50 -9.73 -19.38
C VAL A 233 5.34 -10.56 -18.12
N GLU A 234 5.80 -10.05 -16.98
CA GLU A 234 5.69 -10.72 -15.69
C GLU A 234 4.22 -10.90 -15.28
N PHE A 235 3.39 -9.89 -15.50
CA PHE A 235 1.95 -9.99 -15.30
C PHE A 235 1.32 -11.11 -16.13
N LEU A 236 1.63 -11.18 -17.43
CA LEU A 236 1.09 -12.24 -18.31
C LEU A 236 1.60 -13.63 -17.91
N ASN A 237 2.85 -13.74 -17.44
CA ASN A 237 3.38 -15.00 -16.91
C ASN A 237 2.59 -15.47 -15.68
N ARG A 238 2.27 -14.56 -14.76
CA ARG A 238 1.45 -14.86 -13.57
C ARG A 238 0.02 -15.24 -13.94
N VAL A 239 -0.60 -14.52 -14.87
CA VAL A 239 -1.93 -14.87 -15.41
C VAL A 239 -1.91 -16.27 -16.01
N HIS A 240 -0.89 -16.60 -16.82
CA HIS A 240 -0.74 -17.92 -17.41
C HIS A 240 -0.55 -19.01 -16.36
N ALA A 241 0.27 -18.77 -15.33
CA ALA A 241 0.48 -19.71 -14.23
C ALA A 241 -0.79 -19.99 -13.41
N SER A 242 -1.69 -19.01 -13.32
CA SER A 242 -2.98 -19.13 -12.64
C SER A 242 -4.09 -19.68 -13.54
N LEU A 243 -3.81 -20.02 -14.81
CA LEU A 243 -4.82 -20.52 -15.74
C LEU A 243 -4.85 -22.06 -15.73
N ALA A 244 -6.05 -22.64 -15.59
CA ALA A 244 -6.26 -24.07 -15.74
C ALA A 244 -5.89 -24.53 -17.16
N GLY A 245 -5.56 -25.82 -17.33
CA GLY A 245 -5.43 -26.41 -18.66
C GLY A 245 -6.73 -26.24 -19.46
N GLY A 246 -6.64 -25.58 -20.61
CA GLY A 246 -7.81 -25.23 -21.44
C GLY A 246 -8.63 -24.04 -20.93
N GLY A 247 -8.14 -23.33 -19.90
CA GLY A 247 -8.77 -22.11 -19.42
C GLY A 247 -8.62 -20.94 -20.41
N VAL A 248 -9.41 -19.89 -20.18
CA VAL A 248 -9.47 -18.71 -21.05
C VAL A 248 -9.09 -17.47 -20.27
N PHE A 249 -8.15 -16.70 -20.82
CA PHE A 249 -7.85 -15.34 -20.38
C PHE A 249 -8.51 -14.33 -21.33
N ILE A 250 -9.33 -13.44 -20.78
CA ILE A 250 -9.96 -12.37 -21.54
C ILE A 250 -9.37 -11.04 -21.11
N LEU A 251 -8.72 -10.38 -22.07
CA LEU A 251 -8.12 -9.08 -21.90
C LEU A 251 -8.89 -8.02 -22.67
N ILE A 252 -9.16 -6.89 -22.01
CA ILE A 252 -9.77 -5.72 -22.61
C ILE A 252 -8.90 -4.53 -22.23
N THR A 253 -8.42 -3.81 -23.23
CA THR A 253 -7.57 -2.63 -23.03
C THR A 253 -8.10 -1.49 -23.90
N PRO A 254 -7.95 -0.22 -23.48
CA PRO A 254 -8.17 0.91 -24.39
C PRO A 254 -7.33 0.75 -25.65
N THR A 255 -7.90 1.13 -26.80
CA THR A 255 -7.18 1.31 -28.07
C THR A 255 -6.30 2.53 -28.03
#